data_AF-A0A1I7RJM3-F1
#
_entry.id   AF-A0A1I7RJM3-F1
#
_cell.length_a   1.000
_cell.length_b   1.000
_cell.length_c   1.000
_cell.angle_alpha   90.00
_cell.angle_beta   90.00
_cell.angle_gamma   90.00
#
_symmetry.space_group_name_H-M   'P 1'
#
loop_
_entity.id
_entity.type
_entity.pdbx_description
1 polymer ?
#
loop_
_entity_poly.entity_id
_entity_poly.type
_entity_poly.pdbx_seq_one_letter_code
_entity_poly.pdbx_strand_id
1 'polypeptide(L)'
;MLKAHGQFKPFPFDDEPLSPGLAMTDTGSTVISAPRADFEKIMKKIKATPYKSAYMTSCSAEFTLHFKIAGKEFHIPSYQVLPIELQLPSYDFGKQ
;
A
#
# COMPACT_ATOMS: atom_id res chain seq x y z
N MET A 1 21.52 9.78 36.53
CA MET A 1 22.17 8.79 35.63
C MET A 1 21.06 7.82 35.21
N LEU A 2 20.72 7.52 33.96
CA LEU A 2 21.42 7.55 32.66
C LEU A 2 20.75 8.46 31.62
N LYS A 3 21.56 8.98 30.70
CA LYS A 3 21.16 9.51 29.37
C LYS A 3 21.45 8.44 28.31
N ALA A 4 20.53 8.28 27.34
CA ALA A 4 20.78 7.87 25.96
C ALA A 4 19.64 8.47 25.12
N HIS A 5 19.87 9.53 24.33
CA HIS A 5 20.41 9.56 22.96
C HIS A 5 19.49 8.94 21.91
N GLY A 6 18.88 9.84 21.12
CA GLY A 6 18.09 9.54 19.94
C GLY A 6 17.00 10.58 19.74
N GLN A 7 17.30 11.67 19.03
CA GLN A 7 16.22 12.42 18.37
C GLN A 7 15.66 11.52 17.28
N PHE A 8 14.69 10.66 17.62
CA PHE A 8 13.77 10.18 16.61
C PHE A 8 12.89 11.36 16.23
N LYS A 9 13.23 12.02 15.13
CA LYS A 9 12.22 12.80 14.41
C LYS A 9 11.18 11.80 13.92
N PRO A 10 9.93 11.82 14.39
CA PRO A 10 8.88 11.15 13.65
C PRO A 10 8.84 11.83 12.28
N PHE A 11 9.14 11.09 11.21
CA PHE A 11 8.79 11.54 9.87
C PHE A 11 7.26 11.51 9.80
N PRO A 12 6.57 12.64 9.58
CA PRO A 12 5.16 12.62 9.26
C PRO A 12 5.02 12.25 7.79
N PHE A 13 4.96 10.96 7.52
CA PHE A 13 4.37 10.37 6.32
C PHE A 13 3.42 9.33 6.93
N ASP A 14 2.10 9.53 7.05
CA ASP A 14 1.20 9.80 5.94
C ASP A 14 -0.23 10.16 6.42
N ASP A 15 -0.41 11.21 7.25
CA ASP A 15 -1.67 11.52 7.96
C ASP A 15 -2.77 12.27 7.15
N GLU A 16 -3.05 11.88 5.91
CA GLU A 16 -4.32 12.30 5.28
C GLU A 16 -5.36 11.18 5.43
N PRO A 17 -6.33 11.32 6.35
CA PRO A 17 -7.36 10.31 6.52
C PRO A 17 -8.21 10.24 5.26
N LEU A 18 -8.35 9.02 4.73
CA LEU A 18 -9.34 8.71 3.71
C LEU A 18 -10.74 8.72 4.32
N SER A 19 -11.76 8.74 3.46
CA SER A 19 -13.14 8.76 3.90
C SER A 19 -13.45 7.48 4.71
N PRO A 20 -14.10 7.58 5.89
CA PRO A 20 -14.53 6.38 6.59
C PRO A 20 -15.53 5.61 5.73
N GLY A 21 -15.43 4.28 5.72
CA GLY A 21 -16.24 3.44 4.85
C GLY A 21 -16.37 2.01 5.36
N LEU A 22 -17.22 1.24 4.68
CA LEU A 22 -17.32 -0.20 4.87
C LEU A 22 -16.24 -0.90 4.05
N ALA A 23 -15.69 -1.96 4.62
CA ALA A 23 -14.73 -2.83 3.96
C ALA A 23 -15.20 -4.28 4.06
N MET A 24 -14.80 -5.11 3.09
CA MET A 24 -14.97 -6.56 3.12
C MET A 24 -13.61 -7.24 3.16
N THR A 25 -13.49 -8.31 3.94
CA THR A 25 -12.35 -9.21 3.88
C THR A 25 -12.65 -10.29 2.84
N ASP A 26 -11.87 -10.33 1.77
CA ASP A 26 -12.05 -11.26 0.66
C ASP A 26 -10.71 -11.94 0.31
N THR A 27 -10.60 -13.22 0.64
CA THR A 27 -9.40 -14.03 0.34
C THR A 27 -9.29 -14.40 -1.14
N GLY A 28 -10.34 -14.20 -1.94
CA GLY A 28 -10.35 -14.42 -3.39
C GLY A 28 -9.82 -13.23 -4.21
N SER A 29 -9.63 -12.06 -3.58
CA SER A 29 -9.07 -10.87 -4.22
C SER A 29 -7.54 -10.87 -4.14
N THR A 30 -6.90 -10.43 -5.22
CA THR A 30 -5.44 -10.24 -5.30
C THR A 30 -4.98 -8.85 -4.88
N VAL A 31 -5.92 -7.91 -4.66
CA VAL A 31 -5.63 -6.49 -4.44
C VAL A 31 -6.47 -5.89 -3.30
N ILE A 32 -5.94 -4.81 -2.70
CA ILE A 32 -6.70 -3.90 -1.85
C ILE A 32 -7.44 -2.91 -2.77
N SER A 33 -8.77 -2.95 -2.73
CA SER A 33 -9.61 -2.03 -3.49
C SER A 33 -10.12 -0.88 -2.62
N ALA A 34 -10.20 0.32 -3.19
CA ALA A 34 -10.72 1.52 -2.53
C ALA A 34 -11.67 2.28 -3.46
N PRO A 35 -12.59 3.11 -2.94
CA PRO A 35 -13.38 4.02 -3.74
C PRO A 35 -12.49 4.91 -4.62
N ARG A 36 -12.95 5.20 -5.85
CA ARG A 36 -12.15 5.89 -6.87
C ARG A 36 -11.45 7.16 -6.37
N ALA A 37 -12.18 8.02 -5.65
CA ALA A 37 -11.62 9.27 -5.15
C ALA A 37 -10.47 9.07 -4.15
N ASP A 38 -10.57 8.04 -3.30
CA ASP A 38 -9.54 7.72 -2.32
C ASP A 38 -8.37 6.96 -2.97
N PHE A 39 -8.67 6.08 -3.93
CA PHE A 39 -7.65 5.46 -4.79
C PHE A 39 -6.79 6.51 -5.51
N GLU A 40 -7.41 7.52 -6.14
CA GLU A 40 -6.69 8.58 -6.84
C GLU A 40 -5.79 9.40 -5.89
N LYS A 41 -6.23 9.66 -4.66
CA LYS A 41 -5.40 10.29 -3.62
C LYS A 41 -4.20 9.41 -3.27
N ILE A 42 -4.40 8.11 -3.03
CA ILE A 42 -3.32 7.16 -2.72
C ILE A 42 -2.31 7.15 -3.86
N MET A 43 -2.75 6.96 -5.11
CA MET A 43 -1.87 6.89 -6.29
C MET A 43 -1.04 8.16 -6.44
N LYS A 44 -1.65 9.34 -6.26
CA LYS A 44 -0.94 10.63 -6.31
C LYS A 44 0.13 10.72 -5.21
N LYS A 45 -0.18 10.23 -4.01
CA LYS A 45 0.70 10.28 -2.83
C LYS A 45 1.93 9.38 -2.98
N ILE A 46 1.72 8.14 -3.43
CA ILE A 46 2.81 7.20 -3.72
C ILE A 46 3.51 7.49 -5.05
N LYS A 47 3.17 8.60 -5.71
CA LYS A 47 3.70 9.02 -7.02
C LYS A 47 3.60 7.92 -8.08
N ALA A 48 2.52 7.14 -8.03
CA ALA A 48 2.27 6.13 -9.01
C ALA A 48 1.89 6.76 -10.36
N THR A 49 2.36 6.14 -11.42
CA THR A 49 2.12 6.55 -12.80
C THR A 49 1.30 5.47 -13.51
N PRO A 50 0.33 5.84 -14.37
CA PRO A 50 -0.38 4.88 -15.18
C PRO A 50 0.59 4.14 -16.12
N TYR A 51 0.47 2.82 -16.20
CA TYR A 51 1.21 1.98 -17.13
C TYR A 51 0.29 0.88 -17.65
N LYS A 52 -0.05 0.94 -18.94
CA LYS A 52 -1.04 0.06 -19.57
C LYS A 52 -2.36 0.07 -18.78
N SER A 53 -2.78 -1.08 -18.24
CA SER A 53 -3.99 -1.26 -17.42
C SER A 53 -3.72 -1.19 -15.91
N ALA A 54 -2.54 -0.75 -15.48
CA ALA A 54 -2.09 -0.75 -14.09
C ALA A 54 -1.48 0.60 -13.68
N TYR A 55 -1.09 0.69 -12.41
CA TYR A 55 -0.33 1.80 -11.85
C TYR A 55 1.01 1.27 -11.35
N MET A 56 2.10 1.95 -11.70
CA MET A 56 3.45 1.60 -11.25
C MET A 56 4.04 2.73 -10.42
N THR A 57 4.76 2.37 -9.37
CA THR A 57 5.60 3.28 -8.59
C THR A 57 7.02 2.71 -8.49
N SER A 58 7.94 3.46 -7.87
CA SER A 58 9.29 2.96 -7.62
C SER A 58 9.25 1.69 -6.75
N CYS A 59 10.04 0.67 -7.08
CA CYS A 59 10.22 -0.50 -6.21
C CYS A 59 10.86 -0.12 -4.86
N SER A 60 11.53 1.03 -4.78
CA SER A 60 12.07 1.61 -3.54
C SER A 60 11.12 2.59 -2.86
N ALA A 61 9.85 2.64 -3.26
CA ALA A 61 8.86 3.48 -2.61
C ALA A 61 8.58 2.95 -1.19
N GLU A 62 8.89 3.79 -0.20
CA GLU A 62 8.63 3.53 1.21
C GLU A 62 7.32 4.22 1.62
N PHE A 63 6.31 3.44 1.98
CA PHE A 63 5.05 3.95 2.55
C PHE A 63 4.40 2.88 3.44
N THR A 64 3.47 3.30 4.31
CA THR A 64 2.66 2.39 5.13
C THR A 64 1.19 2.71 4.92
N LEU A 65 0.37 1.71 4.62
CA LEU A 65 -1.09 1.84 4.65
C LEU A 65 -1.58 1.62 6.08
N HIS A 66 -2.26 2.63 6.63
CA HIS A 66 -2.84 2.59 7.96
C HIS A 66 -4.34 2.30 7.86
N PHE A 67 -4.79 1.20 8.46
CA PHE A 67 -6.22 0.90 8.61
C PHE A 67 -6.62 1.03 10.07
N LYS A 68 -7.68 1.79 10.33
CA LYS A 68 -8.31 1.86 11.65
C LYS A 68 -9.66 1.15 11.61
N ILE A 69 -9.72 -0.04 12.20
CA ILE A 69 -10.91 -0.90 12.20
C ILE A 69 -11.34 -1.10 13.65
N ALA A 70 -12.56 -0.69 13.99
CA ALA A 70 -13.11 -0.80 15.35
C ALA A 70 -12.17 -0.25 16.45
N GLY A 71 -11.46 0.85 16.17
CA GLY A 71 -10.53 1.48 17.11
C GLY A 71 -9.14 0.83 17.17
N LYS A 72 -8.92 -0.29 16.48
CA LYS A 72 -7.61 -0.92 16.36
C LYS A 72 -6.90 -0.46 15.09
N GLU A 73 -5.61 -0.19 15.20
CA GLU A 73 -4.75 0.23 14.09
C GLU A 73 -3.98 -0.97 13.52
N PHE A 74 -3.95 -1.04 12.20
CA PHE A 74 -3.22 -2.03 11.42
C PHE A 74 -2.32 -1.32 10.42
N HIS A 75 -1.09 -1.79 10.30
CA HIS A 75 -0.05 -1.18 9.49
C HIS A 75 0.41 -2.17 8.43
N ILE A 76 0.22 -1.81 7.16
CA ILE A 76 0.67 -2.61 6.01
C ILE A 76 1.80 -1.85 5.32
N PRO A 77 3.06 -2.26 5.52
CA PRO A 77 4.20 -1.61 4.90
C PRO A 77 4.24 -1.90 3.39
N SER A 78 4.86 -1.00 2.62
CA SER A 78 4.87 -1.02 1.15
C SER A 78 5.36 -2.34 0.55
N TYR A 79 6.35 -2.99 1.16
CA TYR A 79 6.87 -4.28 0.68
C TYR A 79 5.85 -5.43 0.69
N GLN A 80 4.72 -5.30 1.40
CA GLN A 80 3.63 -6.29 1.38
C GLN A 80 2.60 -6.02 0.26
N VAL A 81 2.57 -4.80 -0.29
CA VAL A 81 1.55 -4.35 -1.27
C VAL A 81 2.12 -3.99 -2.63
N LEU A 82 3.43 -3.74 -2.71
CA LEU A 82 4.15 -3.61 -3.97
C LEU A 82 4.73 -4.97 -4.33
N PRO A 83 4.05 -5.79 -5.16
CA PRO A 83 4.71 -6.92 -5.76
C PRO A 83 5.83 -6.36 -6.63
N ILE A 84 7.08 -6.70 -6.30
CA ILE A 84 8.16 -6.52 -7.26
C ILE A 84 7.77 -7.41 -8.43
N GLU A 85 7.64 -6.83 -9.62
CA GLU A 85 7.56 -7.59 -10.86
C GLU A 85 8.92 -8.29 -11.03
N LEU A 86 9.13 -9.37 -10.27
CA LEU A 86 9.98 -10.46 -10.70
C LEU A 86 9.39 -10.81 -12.06
N GLN A 87 10.21 -10.79 -13.11
CA GLN A 87 9.84 -11.36 -14.40
C GLN A 87 9.35 -12.78 -14.12
N LEU A 88 8.03 -12.94 -13.94
CA LEU A 88 7.44 -14.25 -13.80
C LEU A 88 7.65 -14.88 -15.16
N PRO A 89 8.38 -16.01 -15.26
CA PRO A 89 8.45 -16.74 -16.51
C PRO A 89 7.00 -17.01 -16.92
N SER A 90 6.68 -16.72 -18.19
CA SER A 90 5.36 -16.90 -18.77
C SER A 90 4.77 -18.24 -18.30
N TYR A 91 3.73 -18.19 -17.48
CA TYR A 91 3.01 -19.38 -17.05
C TYR A 91 2.26 -19.91 -18.29
N ASP A 92 2.82 -20.95 -18.90
CA ASP A 92 2.15 -21.70 -19.97
C ASP A 92 1.02 -22.49 -19.32
N PHE A 93 -0.22 -22.03 -19.51
CA PHE A 93 -1.40 -22.82 -19.19
C PHE A 93 -1.41 -24.01 -20.16
N GLY A 94 -0.78 -25.10 -19.72
CA GLY A 94 -0.82 -26.38 -20.40
C GLY A 94 -2.24 -26.65 -20.88
N LYS A 95 -2.39 -26.80 -22.20
CA LYS A 95 -3.63 -27.21 -22.85
C LYS A 95 -4.09 -28.51 -22.20
N GLN A 96 -5.31 -28.49 -21.65
CA GLN A 96 -6.08 -29.71 -21.37
C GLN A 96 -6.48 -30.39 -22.67
#